data_AF-A0AB34SN75-F1
#
_entry.id   AF-A0AB34SN75-F1
#
_cell.length_a   1.000
_cell.length_b   1.000
_cell.length_c   1.000
_cell.angle_alpha   90.00
_cell.angle_beta   90.00
_cell.angle_gamma   90.00
#
_symmetry.space_group_name_H-M   'P 1'
#
loop_
_entity.id
_entity.type
_entity.pdbx_description
1 polymer ?
#
loop_
_entity_poly.entity_id
_entity_poly.type
_entity_poly.pdbx_seq_one_letter_code
_entity_poly.pdbx_strand_id
1 'polypeptide(L)'
;MTQTKIKIGRKKVRINIKTIDELEKAMKNEGYDVASFENLNIEEFKSEICNLFNIKPSVAEHIYSNMSQCEREINYRSNNVQDFLDYMEKITEIKEYEKILWKKICKVDKIHIDRIEYDRKPSIQEDVEHMLNAIKNVKDTMCGKIDEYEKLRLYELETGIDENYIYAKDIELLKKMIIKDKGKVKNTYDEFTCNKRIYIDIPENMNSSYIKPLEGSIEYHEHISRNIPRIKRLIKNLDKYMKITSDEEGNTVCEINQSKALQDSINIAVAVYNQKEFKAVSGSDEVDDYCVAMEKEETVFESCRVNRLGKIGIGYNRFYDSEKKILEEIHKQIEEKKLDDRGNLVMYSRWEPCPSCYYVISQFCSAHPKIEVSVKFDKSYGE
;
A
#
# COMPACT_ATOMS: atom_id res chain seq x y z
N MET A 1 17.06 42.07 10.13
CA MET A 1 15.60 42.21 10.01
C MET A 1 15.24 42.48 8.56
N THR A 2 14.78 41.45 7.85
CA THR A 2 13.99 41.59 6.62
C THR A 2 13.13 40.35 6.56
N GLN A 3 11.94 40.46 7.15
CA GLN A 3 10.89 39.45 7.11
C GLN A 3 10.37 39.38 5.67
N THR A 4 10.75 38.34 4.95
CA THR A 4 10.09 37.97 3.70
C THR A 4 8.72 37.40 4.07
N LYS A 5 7.68 38.22 3.92
CA LYS A 5 6.28 37.82 4.10
C LYS A 5 5.99 36.57 3.25
N ILE A 6 5.73 35.45 3.92
CA ILE A 6 5.11 34.27 3.32
C ILE A 6 3.72 34.70 2.84
N LYS A 7 3.55 34.85 1.53
CA LYS A 7 2.24 35.06 0.91
C LYS A 7 1.46 33.76 0.98
N ILE A 8 0.47 33.73 1.85
CA ILE A 8 -0.56 32.69 1.89
C ILE A 8 -1.37 32.75 0.57
N GLY A 9 -1.18 31.72 -0.26
CA GLY A 9 -2.17 31.10 -1.14
C GLY A 9 -2.94 31.94 -2.16
N ARG A 10 -2.34 32.21 -3.34
CA ARG A 10 -3.15 32.19 -4.57
C ARG A 10 -3.35 30.72 -4.94
N LYS A 11 -4.61 30.24 -5.02
CA LYS A 11 -4.91 28.98 -5.72
C LYS A 11 -4.21 29.05 -7.07
N LYS A 12 -3.27 28.14 -7.36
CA LYS A 12 -2.74 28.01 -8.73
C LYS A 12 -3.94 27.87 -9.65
N VAL A 13 -4.04 28.77 -10.63
CA VAL A 13 -5.09 28.67 -11.64
C VAL A 13 -4.75 27.41 -12.43
N ARG A 14 -5.59 26.39 -12.30
CA ARG A 14 -5.44 25.14 -13.01
C ARG A 14 -5.55 25.40 -14.51
N ILE A 15 -4.75 24.70 -15.30
CA ILE A 15 -4.84 24.74 -16.75
C ILE A 15 -5.83 23.68 -17.22
N ASN A 16 -6.44 23.94 -18.37
CA ASN A 16 -7.39 23.08 -19.05
C ASN A 16 -6.86 22.94 -20.47
N ILE A 17 -6.56 21.72 -20.89
CA ILE A 17 -5.98 21.43 -22.20
C ILE A 17 -6.89 20.44 -22.92
N LYS A 18 -7.45 20.87 -24.04
CA LYS A 18 -8.25 20.09 -24.98
C LYS A 18 -7.52 19.92 -26.31
N THR A 19 -6.85 20.96 -26.78
CA THR A 19 -6.20 20.98 -28.10
C THR A 19 -4.69 21.18 -28.03
N ILE A 20 -4.00 20.90 -29.14
CA ILE A 20 -2.57 21.16 -29.30
C ILE A 20 -2.26 22.65 -29.11
N ASP A 21 -3.08 23.55 -29.65
CA ASP A 21 -2.90 25.00 -29.47
C ASP A 21 -3.02 25.45 -28.01
N GLU A 22 -3.91 24.81 -27.24
CA GLU A 22 -4.06 25.10 -25.81
C GLU A 22 -2.84 24.59 -25.02
N LEU A 23 -2.27 23.45 -25.41
CA LEU A 23 -1.01 22.96 -24.87
C LEU A 23 0.14 23.94 -25.18
N GLU A 24 0.29 24.36 -26.44
CA GLU A 24 1.31 25.35 -26.85
C GLU A 24 1.19 26.65 -26.04
N LYS A 25 -0.04 27.17 -25.91
CA LYS A 25 -0.30 28.38 -25.11
C LYS A 25 0.04 28.18 -23.64
N ALA A 26 -0.32 27.04 -23.06
CA ALA A 26 0.02 26.73 -21.67
C ALA A 26 1.54 26.69 -21.47
N MET A 27 2.27 26.07 -22.41
CA MET A 27 3.73 26.00 -22.39
C MET A 27 4.37 27.39 -22.47
N LYS A 28 3.96 28.22 -23.42
CA LYS A 28 4.46 29.60 -23.55
C LYS A 28 4.16 30.43 -22.30
N ASN A 29 2.97 30.27 -21.70
CA ASN A 29 2.60 30.97 -20.47
C ASN A 29 3.43 30.55 -19.26
N GLU A 30 3.93 29.31 -19.22
CA GLU A 30 4.83 28.80 -18.19
C GLU A 30 6.31 29.11 -18.47
N GLY A 31 6.62 29.74 -19.61
CA GLY A 31 7.95 30.19 -19.98
C GLY A 31 8.79 29.17 -20.75
N TYR A 32 8.17 28.11 -21.29
CA TYR A 32 8.85 27.16 -22.17
C TYR A 32 9.09 27.78 -23.56
N ASP A 33 10.29 27.57 -24.09
CA ASP A 33 10.64 27.93 -25.47
C ASP A 33 10.22 26.77 -26.39
N VAL A 34 9.11 26.96 -27.10
CA VAL A 34 8.52 25.95 -27.99
C VAL A 34 8.23 26.56 -29.35
N ALA A 35 8.53 25.79 -30.41
CA ALA A 35 8.07 26.12 -31.74
C ALA A 35 6.53 26.18 -31.82
N SER A 36 5.99 26.82 -32.85
CA SER A 36 4.55 26.74 -33.13
C SER A 36 4.19 25.31 -33.53
N PHE A 37 3.24 24.71 -32.82
CA PHE A 37 2.79 23.35 -33.07
C PHE A 37 1.86 23.25 -34.28
N GLU A 38 1.28 24.38 -34.73
CA GLU A 38 0.35 24.47 -35.86
C GLU A 38 0.91 23.89 -37.17
N ASN A 39 2.23 23.91 -37.34
CA ASN A 39 2.91 23.44 -38.55
C ASN A 39 3.70 22.15 -38.36
N LEU A 40 3.71 21.55 -37.17
CA LEU A 40 4.48 20.35 -36.90
C LEU A 40 3.70 19.11 -37.32
N ASN A 41 4.35 18.22 -38.07
CA ASN A 41 3.85 16.86 -38.24
C ASN A 41 4.09 16.04 -36.95
N ILE A 42 3.50 14.84 -36.87
CA ILE A 42 3.57 14.00 -35.67
C ILE A 42 5.00 13.69 -35.22
N GLU A 43 5.94 13.47 -36.14
CA GLU A 43 7.34 13.14 -35.80
C GLU A 43 8.10 14.38 -35.30
N GLU A 44 7.83 15.55 -35.89
CA GLU A 44 8.38 16.82 -35.42
C GLU A 44 7.85 17.17 -34.03
N PHE A 45 6.54 17.05 -33.80
CA PHE A 45 5.92 17.25 -32.49
C PHE A 45 6.51 16.29 -31.43
N LYS A 46 6.63 15.00 -31.79
CA LYS A 46 7.23 14.00 -30.90
C LYS A 46 8.67 14.38 -30.55
N SER A 47 9.49 14.78 -31.52
CA SER A 47 10.87 15.18 -31.27
C SER A 47 10.95 16.36 -30.31
N GLU A 48 10.17 17.41 -30.57
CA GLU A 48 10.11 18.63 -29.75
C GLU A 48 9.75 18.28 -28.29
N ILE A 49 8.62 17.63 -28.06
CA ILE A 49 8.12 17.32 -26.72
C ILE A 49 9.04 16.35 -25.97
N CYS A 50 9.53 15.30 -26.63
CA CYS A 50 10.43 14.34 -26.00
C CYS A 50 11.75 14.99 -25.58
N ASN A 51 12.31 15.90 -26.39
CA ASN A 51 13.55 16.59 -26.08
C ASN A 51 13.39 17.58 -24.90
N LEU A 52 12.26 18.30 -24.85
CA LEU A 52 11.99 19.30 -23.82
C LEU A 52 11.70 18.67 -22.44
N PHE A 53 10.93 17.57 -22.40
CA PHE A 53 10.41 17.02 -21.15
C PHE A 53 10.94 15.63 -20.81
N ASN A 54 11.80 15.05 -21.64
CA ASN A 54 12.33 13.71 -21.47
C ASN A 54 11.23 12.65 -21.28
N ILE A 55 10.14 12.77 -22.05
CA ILE A 55 9.03 11.80 -22.04
C ILE A 55 9.19 10.74 -23.13
N LYS A 56 8.50 9.61 -22.98
CA LYS A 56 8.53 8.53 -23.98
C LYS A 56 7.84 8.96 -25.28
N PRO A 57 8.35 8.55 -26.47
CA PRO A 57 7.71 8.85 -27.76
C PRO A 57 6.25 8.39 -27.85
N SER A 58 5.89 7.29 -27.19
CA SER A 58 4.52 6.77 -27.15
C SER A 58 3.56 7.72 -26.40
N VAL A 59 4.04 8.45 -25.41
CA VAL A 59 3.24 9.45 -24.68
C VAL A 59 3.03 10.68 -25.55
N ALA A 60 4.07 11.17 -26.23
CA ALA A 60 3.95 12.28 -27.17
C ALA A 60 3.00 11.95 -28.33
N GLU A 61 3.10 10.73 -28.88
CA GLU A 61 2.16 10.22 -29.88
C GLU A 61 0.73 10.15 -29.35
N HIS A 62 0.55 9.72 -28.09
CA HIS A 62 -0.76 9.71 -27.45
C HIS A 62 -1.34 11.12 -27.31
N ILE A 63 -0.54 12.09 -26.87
CA ILE A 63 -0.93 13.51 -26.77
C ILE A 63 -1.38 14.03 -28.13
N TYR A 64 -0.51 13.91 -29.14
CA TYR A 64 -0.80 14.38 -30.48
C TYR A 64 -2.11 13.76 -31.00
N SER A 65 -2.24 12.44 -30.91
CA SER A 65 -3.41 11.72 -31.43
C SER A 65 -4.71 12.08 -30.70
N ASN A 66 -4.66 12.27 -29.38
CA ASN A 66 -5.86 12.66 -28.61
C ASN A 66 -6.28 14.10 -28.88
N MET A 67 -5.32 15.02 -29.07
CA MET A 67 -5.56 16.46 -29.17
C MET A 67 -5.73 16.98 -30.58
N SER A 68 -5.31 16.20 -31.59
CA SER A 68 -5.56 16.49 -33.01
C SER A 68 -7.00 16.15 -33.44
N GLN A 69 -7.74 15.41 -32.60
CA GLN A 69 -9.11 15.00 -32.89
C GLN A 69 -10.09 16.12 -32.51
N CYS A 70 -10.54 16.91 -33.50
CA CYS A 70 -11.46 18.03 -33.30
C CYS A 70 -12.80 17.64 -32.64
N GLU A 71 -13.23 16.39 -32.76
CA GLU A 71 -14.53 15.90 -32.25
C GLU A 71 -14.50 15.44 -30.79
N ARG A 72 -13.32 15.35 -30.17
CA ARG A 72 -13.20 14.82 -28.81
C ARG A 72 -13.59 15.87 -27.77
N GLU A 73 -14.43 15.50 -26.81
CA GLU A 73 -14.93 16.41 -25.76
C GLU A 73 -14.09 16.43 -24.48
N ILE A 74 -13.03 15.63 -24.40
CA ILE A 74 -12.24 15.51 -23.16
C ILE A 74 -11.40 16.77 -22.95
N ASN A 75 -11.56 17.37 -21.77
CA ASN A 75 -10.76 18.50 -21.33
C ASN A 75 -9.89 18.08 -20.15
N TYR A 76 -8.56 18.05 -20.36
CA TYR A 76 -7.61 17.61 -19.34
C TYR A 76 -7.28 18.76 -18.40
N ARG A 77 -7.70 18.61 -17.14
CA ARG A 77 -7.46 19.57 -16.08
C ARG A 77 -6.22 19.18 -15.28
N SER A 78 -5.24 20.07 -15.22
CA SER A 78 -4.00 19.87 -14.46
C SER A 78 -3.57 21.14 -13.73
N ASN A 79 -2.56 21.02 -12.86
CA ASN A 79 -2.00 22.13 -12.10
C ASN A 79 -1.01 22.99 -12.91
N ASN A 80 -0.34 22.40 -13.90
CA ASN A 80 0.62 23.00 -14.81
C ASN A 80 0.92 22.04 -15.99
N VAL A 81 1.79 22.44 -16.92
CA VAL A 81 2.19 21.61 -18.06
C VAL A 81 2.83 20.30 -17.61
N GLN A 82 3.70 20.33 -16.60
CA GLN A 82 4.36 19.12 -16.10
C GLN A 82 3.36 18.09 -15.54
N ASP A 83 2.37 18.54 -14.79
CA ASP A 83 1.29 17.72 -14.23
C ASP A 83 0.38 17.17 -15.33
N PHE A 84 0.16 17.94 -16.40
CA PHE A 84 -0.53 17.45 -17.60
C PHE A 84 0.28 16.33 -18.29
N LEU A 85 1.59 16.50 -18.47
CA LEU A 85 2.44 15.48 -19.10
C LEU A 85 2.51 14.20 -18.26
N ASP A 86 2.64 14.31 -16.93
CA ASP A 86 2.52 13.16 -16.03
C ASP A 86 1.15 12.49 -16.20
N TYR A 87 0.06 13.26 -16.24
CA TYR A 87 -1.27 12.71 -16.46
C TYR A 87 -1.34 11.88 -17.76
N MET A 88 -0.82 12.41 -18.87
CA MET A 88 -0.81 11.69 -20.15
C MET A 88 0.09 10.44 -20.13
N GLU A 89 1.21 10.49 -19.41
CA GLU A 89 2.05 9.32 -19.18
C GLU A 89 1.29 8.25 -18.39
N LYS A 90 0.61 8.63 -17.30
CA LYS A 90 -0.18 7.70 -16.47
C LYS A 90 -1.34 7.06 -17.23
N ILE A 91 -2.01 7.80 -18.12
CA ILE A 91 -3.05 7.23 -19.00
C ILE A 91 -2.46 6.16 -19.91
N THR A 92 -1.28 6.43 -20.47
CA THR A 92 -0.60 5.48 -21.36
C THR A 92 -0.16 4.23 -20.58
N GLU A 93 0.46 4.44 -19.41
CA GLU A 93 0.91 3.37 -18.50
C GLU A 93 -0.24 2.46 -18.06
N ILE A 94 -1.35 3.01 -17.58
CA ILE A 94 -2.44 2.19 -17.04
C ILE A 94 -3.07 1.30 -18.11
N LYS A 95 -3.28 1.82 -19.33
CA LYS A 95 -3.83 1.05 -20.46
C LYS A 95 -2.91 -0.11 -20.85
N GLU A 96 -1.60 0.13 -20.85
CA GLU A 96 -0.61 -0.92 -21.13
C GLU A 96 -0.62 -2.00 -20.04
N TYR A 97 -0.60 -1.60 -18.77
CA TYR A 97 -0.60 -2.55 -17.67
C TYR A 97 -1.92 -3.34 -17.56
N GLU A 98 -3.06 -2.71 -17.79
CA GLU A 98 -4.35 -3.42 -17.88
C GLU A 98 -4.34 -4.50 -18.97
N LYS A 99 -3.77 -4.20 -20.15
CA LYS A 99 -3.64 -5.16 -21.24
C LYS A 99 -2.75 -6.34 -20.87
N ILE A 100 -1.62 -6.07 -20.20
CA ILE A 100 -0.70 -7.12 -19.72
C ILE A 100 -1.38 -8.00 -18.68
N LEU A 101 -2.06 -7.39 -17.70
CA LEU A 101 -2.79 -8.09 -16.66
C LEU A 101 -3.94 -8.93 -17.25
N TRP A 102 -4.68 -8.37 -18.22
CA TRP A 102 -5.77 -9.07 -18.91
C TRP A 102 -5.30 -10.36 -19.58
N LYS A 103 -4.19 -10.31 -20.34
CA LYS A 103 -3.58 -11.48 -20.99
C LYS A 103 -3.22 -12.60 -20.01
N LYS A 104 -2.99 -12.27 -18.74
CA LYS A 104 -2.67 -13.23 -17.68
C LYS A 104 -3.93 -13.90 -17.14
N ILE A 105 -4.99 -13.11 -16.96
CA ILE A 105 -6.26 -13.55 -16.36
C ILE A 105 -7.16 -14.28 -17.35
N CYS A 106 -7.21 -13.85 -18.62
CA CYS A 106 -8.11 -14.40 -19.62
C CYS A 106 -7.77 -15.82 -20.09
N LYS A 107 -6.83 -16.50 -19.40
CA LYS A 107 -6.45 -17.89 -19.62
C LYS A 107 -7.30 -18.89 -18.84
N VAL A 108 -8.13 -18.40 -17.92
CA VAL A 108 -9.05 -19.21 -17.13
C VAL A 108 -10.49 -18.79 -17.42
N ASP A 109 -11.41 -19.73 -17.20
CA ASP A 109 -12.84 -19.50 -17.41
C ASP A 109 -13.47 -18.86 -16.17
N LYS A 110 -12.99 -19.24 -14.98
CA LYS A 110 -13.53 -18.80 -13.69
C LYS A 110 -12.42 -18.41 -12.70
N ILE A 111 -12.71 -17.44 -11.83
CA ILE A 111 -11.89 -17.10 -10.66
C ILE A 111 -12.71 -17.33 -9.39
N HIS A 112 -12.13 -18.06 -8.44
CA HIS A 112 -12.62 -18.21 -7.07
C HIS A 112 -11.71 -17.46 -6.11
N ILE A 113 -12.25 -16.56 -5.30
CA ILE A 113 -11.49 -15.81 -4.29
C ILE A 113 -11.95 -16.23 -2.91
N ASP A 114 -11.04 -16.75 -2.11
CA ASP A 114 -11.26 -17.17 -0.71
C ASP A 114 -10.71 -16.12 0.26
N ARG A 115 -11.53 -15.74 1.24
CA ARG A 115 -11.16 -14.77 2.28
C ARG A 115 -11.79 -15.12 3.63
N ILE A 116 -10.97 -15.15 4.67
CA ILE A 116 -11.46 -15.27 6.05
C ILE A 116 -12.10 -13.94 6.47
N GLU A 117 -13.39 -13.96 6.84
CA GLU A 117 -14.14 -12.83 7.39
C GLU A 117 -14.72 -13.21 8.77
N TYR A 118 -14.15 -12.64 9.81
CA TYR A 118 -14.65 -12.80 11.18
C TYR A 118 -15.80 -11.81 11.46
N ASP A 119 -16.90 -12.34 12.00
CA ASP A 119 -17.96 -11.51 12.56
C ASP A 119 -17.46 -10.70 13.76
N ARG A 120 -17.73 -9.39 13.72
CA ARG A 120 -17.35 -8.46 14.79
C ARG A 120 -18.28 -8.65 15.98
N LYS A 121 -17.94 -9.56 16.89
CA LYS A 121 -18.64 -9.67 18.17
C LYS A 121 -18.23 -8.51 19.09
N PRO A 122 -19.20 -7.75 19.65
CA PRO A 122 -18.92 -6.78 20.72
C PRO A 122 -18.19 -7.50 21.86
N SER A 123 -17.16 -6.86 22.40
CA SER A 123 -16.42 -7.40 23.54
C SER A 123 -16.62 -6.51 24.76
N ILE A 124 -16.64 -7.15 25.93
CA ILE A 124 -16.64 -6.49 27.23
C ILE A 124 -15.25 -5.88 27.44
N GLN A 125 -15.20 -4.71 28.07
CA GLN A 125 -13.96 -4.02 28.38
C GLN A 125 -13.13 -4.85 29.36
N GLU A 126 -11.88 -5.15 29.01
CA GLU A 126 -10.91 -5.82 29.91
C GLU A 126 -10.52 -4.89 31.07
N ASP A 127 -10.01 -5.46 32.18
CA ASP A 127 -9.40 -4.67 33.26
C ASP A 127 -7.99 -4.22 32.83
N VAL A 128 -7.73 -2.92 32.85
CA VAL A 128 -6.54 -2.31 32.23
C VAL A 128 -5.76 -1.38 33.14
N GLU A 129 -6.13 -1.22 34.41
CA GLU A 129 -5.54 -0.18 35.27
C GLU A 129 -4.05 -0.40 35.55
N HIS A 130 -3.66 -1.64 35.83
CA HIS A 130 -2.26 -2.02 36.04
C HIS A 130 -1.40 -1.80 34.77
N MET A 131 -1.99 -1.96 33.58
CA MET A 131 -1.28 -1.78 32.30
C MET A 131 -1.00 -0.32 31.98
N LEU A 132 -1.94 0.58 32.30
CA LEU A 132 -1.80 2.01 32.00
C LEU A 132 -0.57 2.63 32.66
N ASN A 133 -0.28 2.23 33.91
CA ASN A 133 0.90 2.70 34.63
C ASN A 133 2.19 2.20 33.99
N ALA A 134 2.25 0.91 33.62
CA ALA A 134 3.41 0.33 32.94
C ALA A 134 3.68 1.01 31.59
N ILE A 135 2.63 1.25 30.80
CA ILE A 135 2.72 1.92 29.49
C ILE A 135 3.24 3.34 29.63
N LYS A 136 2.72 4.11 30.59
CA LYS A 136 3.14 5.49 30.82
C LYS A 136 4.63 5.57 31.13
N ASN A 137 5.13 4.68 31.99
CA ASN A 137 6.55 4.63 32.34
C ASN A 137 7.43 4.37 31.12
N VAL A 138 7.06 3.43 30.25
CA VAL A 138 7.83 3.15 29.01
C VAL A 138 7.80 4.35 28.06
N LYS A 139 6.63 4.97 27.86
CA LYS A 139 6.49 6.14 26.98
C LYS A 139 7.38 7.30 27.41
N ASP A 140 7.37 7.63 28.69
CA ASP A 140 8.06 8.81 29.22
C ASP A 140 9.59 8.65 29.27
N THR A 141 10.10 7.41 29.28
CA THR A 141 11.52 7.13 29.54
C THR A 141 12.30 6.61 28.33
N MET A 142 11.65 5.95 27.36
CA MET A 142 12.34 5.20 26.30
C MET A 142 12.08 5.71 24.88
N CYS A 143 11.14 6.65 24.71
CA CYS A 143 10.68 7.05 23.38
C CYS A 143 11.56 8.14 22.74
N GLY A 144 11.80 7.99 21.43
CA GLY A 144 12.52 8.95 20.60
C GLY A 144 11.95 9.09 19.19
N LYS A 145 12.53 9.99 18.39
CA LYS A 145 12.25 10.10 16.96
C LYS A 145 13.26 9.30 16.15
N ILE A 146 12.81 8.72 15.05
CA ILE A 146 13.73 8.07 14.11
C ILE A 146 14.58 9.10 13.36
N ASP A 147 15.81 8.73 13.06
CA ASP A 147 16.70 9.51 12.22
C ASP A 147 16.51 9.23 10.71
N GLU A 148 17.26 9.93 9.87
CA GLU A 148 17.15 9.80 8.41
C GLU A 148 17.66 8.44 7.89
N TYR A 149 18.60 7.79 8.59
CA TYR A 149 19.07 6.46 8.22
C TYR A 149 18.01 5.41 8.53
N GLU A 150 17.38 5.49 9.70
CA GLU A 150 16.27 4.63 10.13
C GLU A 150 15.05 4.81 9.21
N LYS A 151 14.74 6.05 8.79
CA LYS A 151 13.69 6.33 7.78
C LYS A 151 13.99 5.67 6.44
N LEU A 152 15.22 5.83 5.95
CA LEU A 152 15.66 5.23 4.69
C LEU A 152 15.57 3.71 4.76
N ARG A 153 16.01 3.11 5.86
CA ARG A 153 15.94 1.66 6.07
C ARG A 153 14.51 1.14 6.04
N LEU A 154 13.56 1.81 6.70
CA LEU A 154 12.14 1.44 6.63
C LEU A 154 11.59 1.56 5.21
N TYR A 155 11.95 2.62 4.47
CA TYR A 155 11.54 2.81 3.08
C TYR A 155 12.06 1.70 2.16
N GLU A 156 13.32 1.29 2.32
CA GLU A 156 13.91 0.17 1.57
C GLU A 156 13.17 -1.15 1.83
N LEU A 157 12.86 -1.44 3.10
CA LEU A 157 12.12 -2.65 3.47
C LEU A 157 10.70 -2.66 2.89
N GLU A 158 9.99 -1.54 2.98
CA GLU A 158 8.65 -1.39 2.39
C GLU A 158 8.68 -1.54 0.87
N THR A 159 9.67 -0.93 0.21
CA THR A 159 9.86 -1.06 -1.25
C THR A 159 10.14 -2.51 -1.64
N GLY A 160 11.00 -3.21 -0.88
CA GLY A 160 11.27 -4.63 -1.09
C GLY A 160 10.03 -5.52 -0.91
N ILE A 161 9.14 -5.18 0.03
CA ILE A 161 7.85 -5.89 0.18
C ILE A 161 6.93 -5.58 -1.01
N ASP A 162 6.79 -4.31 -1.38
CA ASP A 162 5.97 -3.86 -2.52
C ASP A 162 6.40 -4.54 -3.83
N GLU A 163 7.68 -4.84 -3.98
CA GLU A 163 8.20 -5.52 -5.15
C GLU A 163 7.84 -7.02 -5.20
N ASN A 164 7.62 -7.68 -4.06
CA ASN A 164 7.58 -9.14 -3.98
C ASN A 164 6.24 -9.74 -3.55
N TYR A 165 5.35 -8.94 -2.97
CA TYR A 165 4.08 -9.40 -2.42
C TYR A 165 2.87 -8.65 -3.02
N ILE A 166 1.68 -9.19 -2.78
CA ILE A 166 0.40 -8.58 -3.15
C ILE A 166 -0.36 -8.20 -1.88
N TYR A 167 -1.10 -7.09 -1.96
CA TYR A 167 -1.99 -6.63 -0.91
C TYR A 167 -3.43 -7.07 -1.18
N ALA A 168 -4.23 -7.24 -0.12
CA ALA A 168 -5.65 -7.52 -0.24
C ALA A 168 -6.38 -6.47 -1.12
N LYS A 169 -6.07 -5.18 -0.95
CA LYS A 169 -6.56 -4.07 -1.81
C LYS A 169 -6.21 -4.20 -3.31
N ASP A 170 -5.16 -4.94 -3.65
CA ASP A 170 -4.77 -5.17 -5.04
C ASP A 170 -5.69 -6.25 -5.64
N ILE A 171 -5.97 -7.33 -4.90
CA ILE A 171 -6.98 -8.34 -5.27
C ILE A 171 -8.38 -7.71 -5.35
N GLU A 172 -8.72 -6.77 -4.46
CA GLU A 172 -9.96 -6.00 -4.56
C GLU A 172 -10.05 -5.14 -5.82
N LEU A 173 -8.93 -4.60 -6.31
CA LEU A 173 -8.87 -3.88 -7.57
C LEU A 173 -9.10 -4.84 -8.75
N LEU A 174 -8.38 -5.98 -8.76
CA LEU A 174 -8.56 -7.04 -9.74
C LEU A 174 -10.04 -7.46 -9.85
N LYS A 175 -10.68 -7.71 -8.70
CA LYS A 175 -12.11 -8.06 -8.62
C LYS A 175 -12.99 -7.03 -9.33
N LYS A 176 -12.74 -5.73 -9.14
CA LYS A 176 -13.50 -4.67 -9.80
C LYS A 176 -13.27 -4.62 -11.31
N MET A 177 -12.07 -4.97 -11.76
CA MET A 177 -11.70 -5.02 -13.19
C MET A 177 -12.36 -6.18 -13.93
N ILE A 178 -12.70 -7.28 -13.26
CA ILE A 178 -13.29 -8.47 -13.89
C ILE A 178 -14.81 -8.58 -13.71
N ILE A 179 -15.39 -7.94 -12.68
CA ILE A 179 -16.85 -7.91 -12.50
C ILE A 179 -17.46 -6.83 -13.40
N LYS A 180 -18.22 -7.23 -14.42
CA LYS A 180 -19.06 -6.32 -15.24
C LYS A 180 -20.48 -6.17 -14.69
N ASP A 181 -21.13 -7.29 -14.38
CA ASP A 181 -22.49 -7.32 -13.84
C ASP A 181 -22.51 -7.96 -12.45
N LYS A 182 -23.04 -7.24 -11.46
CA LYS A 182 -23.18 -7.77 -10.09
C LYS A 182 -24.01 -9.06 -10.01
N GLY A 183 -24.89 -9.29 -10.99
CA GLY A 183 -25.74 -10.49 -11.08
C GLY A 183 -25.00 -11.79 -11.41
N LYS A 184 -23.73 -11.72 -11.83
CA LYS A 184 -22.90 -12.90 -12.15
C LYS A 184 -21.89 -13.26 -11.05
N VAL A 185 -21.98 -12.62 -9.89
CA VAL A 185 -21.11 -12.92 -8.75
C VAL A 185 -21.90 -13.78 -7.76
N LYS A 186 -21.47 -15.02 -7.54
CA LYS A 186 -22.00 -15.87 -6.48
C LYS A 186 -21.06 -15.80 -5.28
N ASN A 187 -21.60 -15.80 -4.07
CA ASN A 187 -20.80 -15.84 -2.85
C ASN A 187 -21.35 -16.92 -1.93
N THR A 188 -20.47 -17.63 -1.24
CA THR A 188 -20.80 -18.52 -0.13
C THR A 188 -20.03 -18.11 1.12
N TYR A 189 -20.57 -18.40 2.28
CA TYR A 189 -19.92 -18.19 3.57
C TYR A 189 -20.06 -19.46 4.40
N ASP A 190 -18.94 -19.93 4.94
CA ASP A 190 -18.89 -21.02 5.90
C ASP A 190 -18.71 -20.43 7.30
N GLU A 191 -19.74 -20.57 8.14
CA GLU A 191 -19.73 -20.06 9.52
C GLU A 191 -18.70 -20.76 10.41
N PHE A 192 -18.35 -22.02 10.12
CA PHE A 192 -17.41 -22.79 10.92
C PHE A 192 -15.97 -22.37 10.62
N THR A 193 -15.62 -22.25 9.34
CA THR A 193 -14.28 -21.81 8.92
C THR A 193 -14.14 -20.30 8.82
N CYS A 194 -15.24 -19.55 8.98
CA CYS A 194 -15.32 -18.11 8.71
C CYS A 194 -14.87 -17.73 7.29
N ASN A 195 -14.87 -18.68 6.36
CA ASN A 195 -14.36 -18.46 5.01
C ASN A 195 -15.49 -18.00 4.08
N LYS A 196 -15.24 -16.89 3.39
CA LYS A 196 -16.09 -16.38 2.33
C LYS A 196 -15.45 -16.67 0.98
N ARG A 197 -16.18 -17.37 0.13
CA ARG A 197 -15.76 -17.70 -1.24
C ARG A 197 -16.59 -16.91 -2.24
N ILE A 198 -15.90 -16.24 -3.17
CA ILE A 198 -16.47 -15.42 -4.23
C ILE A 198 -16.20 -16.11 -5.57
N TYR A 199 -17.24 -16.33 -6.37
CA TYR A 199 -17.17 -16.98 -7.67
C TYR A 199 -17.43 -15.96 -8.77
N ILE A 200 -16.52 -15.88 -9.74
CA ILE A 200 -16.54 -14.89 -10.82
C ILE A 200 -16.26 -15.60 -12.16
N ASP A 201 -17.20 -15.51 -13.09
CA ASP A 201 -16.96 -15.90 -14.49
C ASP A 201 -16.11 -14.81 -15.18
N ILE A 202 -15.06 -15.21 -15.89
CA ILE A 202 -14.21 -14.27 -16.61
C ILE A 202 -14.99 -13.66 -17.80
N PRO A 203 -15.10 -12.32 -17.89
CA PRO A 203 -15.78 -11.69 -19.02
C PRO A 203 -14.95 -11.80 -20.31
N GLU A 204 -15.55 -11.51 -21.47
CA GLU A 204 -14.78 -11.47 -22.73
C GLU A 204 -13.72 -10.36 -22.77
N ASN A 205 -13.96 -9.27 -22.03
CA ASN A 205 -13.12 -8.09 -21.98
C ASN A 205 -13.11 -7.53 -20.56
N MET A 206 -12.02 -6.88 -20.16
CA MET A 206 -11.91 -6.18 -18.88
C MET A 206 -13.01 -5.12 -18.73
N ASN A 207 -13.51 -4.94 -17.51
CA ASN A 207 -14.44 -3.88 -17.17
C ASN A 207 -13.68 -2.56 -17.03
N SER A 208 -14.01 -1.53 -17.81
CA SER A 208 -13.47 -0.18 -17.66
C SER A 208 -14.26 0.69 -16.68
N SER A 209 -15.48 0.30 -16.30
CA SER A 209 -16.37 1.07 -15.41
C SER A 209 -15.94 1.07 -13.94
N TYR A 210 -14.86 0.36 -13.58
CA TYR A 210 -14.29 0.43 -12.23
C TYR A 210 -13.68 1.81 -11.93
N ILE A 211 -13.26 2.53 -12.96
CA ILE A 211 -12.83 3.92 -12.87
C ILE A 211 -14.09 4.80 -12.91
N LYS A 212 -14.52 5.27 -11.74
CA LYS A 212 -15.70 6.14 -11.61
C LYS A 212 -15.47 7.59 -12.06
N PRO A 213 -14.32 8.22 -11.79
CA PRO A 213 -14.07 9.59 -12.25
C PRO A 213 -14.07 9.68 -13.77
N LEU A 214 -14.38 10.86 -14.32
CA LEU A 214 -14.36 11.12 -15.76
C LEU A 214 -12.92 11.35 -16.24
N GLU A 215 -12.54 10.75 -17.37
CA GLU A 215 -11.25 11.07 -18.02
C GLU A 215 -11.16 12.58 -18.30
N GLY A 216 -9.98 13.17 -18.06
CA GLY A 216 -9.74 14.61 -18.07
C GLY A 216 -9.87 15.29 -16.70
N SER A 217 -10.54 14.65 -15.73
CA SER A 217 -10.64 15.18 -14.36
C SER A 217 -9.39 14.92 -13.50
N ILE A 218 -9.20 15.73 -12.46
CA ILE A 218 -8.11 15.53 -11.48
C ILE A 218 -8.35 14.26 -10.68
N GLU A 219 -9.60 13.97 -10.36
CA GLU A 219 -9.99 12.77 -9.64
C GLU A 219 -9.66 11.50 -10.45
N TYR A 220 -9.72 11.57 -11.78
CA TYR A 220 -9.27 10.48 -12.64
C TYR A 220 -7.75 10.34 -12.62
N HIS A 221 -7.01 11.44 -12.76
CA HIS A 221 -5.54 11.42 -12.64
C HIS A 221 -5.09 10.83 -11.31
N GLU A 222 -5.66 11.28 -10.19
CA GLU A 222 -5.40 10.71 -8.87
C GLU A 222 -5.76 9.23 -8.79
N HIS A 223 -6.88 8.82 -9.39
CA HIS A 223 -7.34 7.44 -9.39
C HIS A 223 -6.34 6.52 -10.12
N ILE A 224 -5.94 6.88 -11.34
CA ILE A 224 -5.00 6.06 -12.12
C ILE A 224 -3.62 6.04 -11.46
N SER A 225 -3.13 7.19 -10.97
CA SER A 225 -1.83 7.30 -10.31
C SER A 225 -1.74 6.43 -9.05
N ARG A 226 -2.82 6.35 -8.27
CA ARG A 226 -2.90 5.45 -7.08
C ARG A 226 -2.99 3.97 -7.42
N ASN A 227 -3.49 3.62 -8.62
CA ASN A 227 -3.74 2.23 -9.01
C ASN A 227 -2.64 1.63 -9.88
N ILE A 228 -1.85 2.42 -10.61
CA ILE A 228 -0.72 1.93 -11.41
C ILE A 228 0.23 1.03 -10.58
N PRO A 229 0.69 1.41 -9.37
CA PRO A 229 1.52 0.53 -8.56
C PRO A 229 0.83 -0.79 -8.19
N ARG A 230 -0.49 -0.77 -7.97
CA ARG A 230 -1.28 -1.98 -7.64
C ARG A 230 -1.34 -2.94 -8.81
N ILE A 231 -1.58 -2.42 -10.02
CA ILE A 231 -1.61 -3.21 -11.24
C ILE A 231 -0.23 -3.79 -11.54
N LYS A 232 0.85 -3.01 -11.37
CA LYS A 232 2.23 -3.50 -11.47
C LYS A 232 2.49 -4.67 -10.53
N ARG A 233 2.07 -4.58 -9.26
CA ARG A 233 2.18 -5.70 -8.30
C ARG A 233 1.36 -6.92 -8.71
N LEU A 234 0.13 -6.73 -9.16
CA LEU A 234 -0.69 -7.83 -9.69
C LEU A 234 0.01 -8.52 -10.87
N ILE A 235 0.51 -7.76 -11.85
CA ILE A 235 1.23 -8.33 -13.00
C ILE A 235 2.42 -9.18 -12.53
N LYS A 236 3.24 -8.64 -11.62
CA LYS A 236 4.49 -9.26 -11.20
C LYS A 236 4.28 -10.48 -10.29
N ASN A 237 3.34 -10.39 -9.34
CA ASN A 237 3.29 -11.31 -8.19
C ASN A 237 2.05 -12.21 -8.18
N LEU A 238 1.04 -12.00 -9.03
CA LEU A 238 -0.24 -12.70 -8.90
C LEU A 238 -0.11 -14.22 -9.07
N ASP A 239 0.86 -14.71 -9.85
CA ASP A 239 1.10 -16.15 -9.99
C ASP A 239 1.38 -16.86 -8.66
N LYS A 240 2.04 -16.18 -7.70
CA LYS A 240 2.31 -16.75 -6.37
C LYS A 240 1.03 -17.04 -5.57
N TYR A 241 -0.06 -16.38 -5.93
CA TYR A 241 -1.35 -16.46 -5.23
C TYR A 241 -2.41 -17.21 -6.04
N MET A 242 -2.09 -17.66 -7.26
CA MET A 242 -2.99 -18.38 -8.13
C MET A 242 -2.72 -19.88 -8.06
N LYS A 243 -3.78 -20.66 -7.88
CA LYS A 243 -3.77 -22.11 -8.11
C LYS A 243 -4.75 -22.44 -9.22
N ILE A 244 -4.26 -23.08 -10.28
CA ILE A 244 -5.09 -23.50 -11.41
C ILE A 244 -5.62 -24.91 -11.14
N THR A 245 -6.94 -25.07 -11.27
CA THR A 245 -7.67 -26.34 -11.12
C THR A 245 -8.73 -26.45 -12.22
N SER A 246 -9.46 -27.57 -12.22
CA SER A 246 -10.63 -27.76 -13.08
C SER A 246 -11.86 -28.03 -12.21
N ASP A 247 -13.00 -27.46 -12.56
CA ASP A 247 -14.28 -27.79 -11.90
C ASP A 247 -14.92 -29.06 -12.49
N GLU A 248 -16.03 -29.51 -11.90
CA GLU A 248 -16.78 -30.69 -12.32
C GLU A 248 -17.33 -30.58 -13.75
N GLU A 249 -17.49 -29.36 -14.26
CA GLU A 249 -17.93 -29.05 -15.62
C GLU A 249 -16.75 -29.01 -16.62
N GLY A 250 -15.52 -29.20 -16.15
CA GLY A 250 -14.30 -29.18 -16.96
C GLY A 250 -13.76 -27.78 -17.26
N ASN A 251 -14.31 -26.73 -16.65
CA ASN A 251 -13.82 -25.36 -16.82
C ASN A 251 -12.50 -25.17 -16.07
N THR A 252 -11.61 -24.35 -16.64
CA THR A 252 -10.37 -23.95 -15.98
C THR A 252 -10.67 -22.90 -14.91
N VAL A 253 -10.36 -23.22 -13.66
CA VAL A 253 -10.61 -22.37 -12.50
C VAL A 253 -9.28 -21.88 -11.94
N CYS A 254 -9.21 -20.58 -11.63
CA CYS A 254 -8.16 -20.03 -10.80
C CYS A 254 -8.67 -19.78 -9.38
N GLU A 255 -8.08 -20.47 -8.41
CA GLU A 255 -8.29 -20.20 -6.99
C GLU A 255 -7.27 -19.17 -6.49
N ILE A 256 -7.75 -18.14 -5.82
CA ILE A 256 -6.95 -17.08 -5.18
C ILE A 256 -7.30 -17.06 -3.70
N ASN A 257 -6.32 -17.36 -2.84
CA ASN A 257 -6.50 -17.18 -1.40
C ASN A 257 -6.08 -15.75 -1.00
N GLN A 258 -7.05 -14.85 -0.90
CA GLN A 258 -6.82 -13.46 -0.50
C GLN A 258 -6.30 -13.35 0.94
N SER A 259 -6.57 -14.33 1.81
CA SER A 259 -6.09 -14.31 3.20
C SER A 259 -4.58 -14.48 3.32
N LYS A 260 -3.90 -14.98 2.26
CA LYS A 260 -2.43 -15.03 2.17
C LYS A 260 -1.81 -13.73 1.67
N ALA A 261 -2.60 -12.82 1.11
CA ALA A 261 -2.12 -11.51 0.70
C ALA A 261 -1.90 -10.61 1.92
N LEU A 262 -0.97 -9.66 1.80
CA LEU A 262 -0.71 -8.71 2.86
C LEU A 262 -1.93 -7.83 3.11
N GLN A 263 -2.10 -7.37 4.35
CA GLN A 263 -3.15 -6.41 4.70
C GLN A 263 -3.00 -5.11 3.89
N ASP A 264 -4.08 -4.34 3.74
CA ASP A 264 -4.14 -3.14 2.89
C ASP A 264 -3.02 -2.11 3.13
N SER A 265 -2.45 -2.09 4.33
CA SER A 265 -1.25 -1.36 4.70
C SER A 265 -0.32 -2.27 5.47
N ILE A 266 0.97 -2.17 5.19
CA ILE A 266 2.01 -2.78 6.01
C ILE A 266 2.52 -1.76 7.03
N ASN A 267 2.76 -2.21 8.24
CA ASN A 267 3.55 -1.49 9.24
C ASN A 267 4.71 -2.40 9.63
N ILE A 268 5.92 -1.89 9.45
CA ILE A 268 7.16 -2.61 9.77
C ILE A 268 7.71 -2.01 11.07
N ALA A 269 8.11 -2.89 11.99
CA ALA A 269 9.05 -2.53 13.05
C ALA A 269 10.37 -3.25 12.80
N VAL A 270 11.46 -2.59 13.16
CA VAL A 270 12.81 -3.12 13.12
C VAL A 270 13.41 -2.98 14.51
N ALA A 271 14.08 -4.01 15.02
CA ALA A 271 14.89 -3.93 16.22
C ALA A 271 16.33 -4.33 15.92
N VAL A 272 17.27 -3.58 16.46
CA VAL A 272 18.69 -3.91 16.44
C VAL A 272 19.10 -4.31 17.85
N TYR A 273 19.54 -5.55 18.00
CA TYR A 273 20.00 -6.09 19.28
C TYR A 273 21.18 -7.05 19.07
N ASN A 274 22.24 -6.90 19.88
CA ASN A 274 23.48 -7.69 19.76
C ASN A 274 24.02 -7.77 18.32
N GLN A 275 24.03 -6.62 17.61
CA GLN A 275 24.46 -6.48 16.22
C GLN A 275 23.63 -7.27 15.19
N LYS A 276 22.46 -7.78 15.58
CA LYS A 276 21.50 -8.43 14.69
C LYS A 276 20.28 -7.54 14.47
N GLU A 277 19.76 -7.57 13.25
CA GLU A 277 18.51 -6.91 12.86
C GLU A 277 17.36 -7.94 12.94
N PHE A 278 16.30 -7.57 13.65
CA PHE A 278 15.03 -8.28 13.73
C PHE A 278 13.98 -7.39 13.09
N LYS A 279 13.08 -7.96 12.29
CA LYS A 279 12.07 -7.18 11.57
C LYS A 279 10.78 -7.97 11.51
N ALA A 280 9.66 -7.28 11.64
CA ALA A 280 8.34 -7.91 11.59
C ALA A 280 7.33 -7.01 10.88
N VAL A 281 6.36 -7.64 10.22
CA VAL A 281 5.22 -6.96 9.62
C VAL A 281 4.00 -7.16 10.51
N SER A 282 3.37 -6.05 10.91
CA SER A 282 2.11 -6.09 11.64
C SER A 282 1.02 -6.75 10.79
N GLY A 283 0.31 -7.70 11.38
CA GLY A 283 -0.84 -8.35 10.77
C GLY A 283 -0.54 -9.36 9.67
N SER A 284 0.73 -9.71 9.43
CA SER A 284 1.13 -10.72 8.44
C SER A 284 2.31 -11.56 8.92
N ASP A 285 2.22 -12.88 8.72
CA ASP A 285 3.32 -13.85 8.94
C ASP A 285 3.87 -14.40 7.61
N GLU A 286 3.34 -13.93 6.48
CA GLU A 286 3.64 -14.45 5.13
C GLU A 286 4.87 -13.79 4.48
N VAL A 287 5.63 -12.96 5.22
CA VAL A 287 6.79 -12.25 4.67
C VAL A 287 8.06 -12.99 5.06
N ASP A 288 8.82 -13.43 4.06
CA ASP A 288 10.03 -14.24 4.23
C ASP A 288 11.13 -13.43 4.92
N ASP A 289 11.89 -14.08 5.81
CA ASP A 289 12.95 -13.48 6.64
C ASP A 289 12.48 -12.41 7.65
N TYR A 290 11.20 -12.43 8.04
CA TYR A 290 10.65 -11.60 9.12
C TYR A 290 10.23 -12.47 10.31
N CYS A 291 10.25 -11.90 11.52
CA CYS A 291 9.72 -12.55 12.71
C CYS A 291 8.20 -12.74 12.55
N VAL A 292 7.73 -13.94 12.88
CA VAL A 292 6.33 -14.34 12.83
C VAL A 292 5.73 -14.43 14.23
N ALA A 293 4.41 -14.44 14.34
CA ALA A 293 3.77 -14.72 15.62
C ALA A 293 4.02 -16.18 16.05
N MET A 294 4.43 -16.38 17.30
CA MET A 294 4.53 -17.72 17.88
C MET A 294 3.13 -18.31 18.14
N GLU A 295 3.06 -19.63 18.36
CA GLU A 295 1.81 -20.26 18.78
C GLU A 295 1.35 -19.68 20.12
N LYS A 296 0.04 -19.61 20.35
CA LYS A 296 -0.52 -18.88 21.49
C LYS A 296 -0.07 -19.47 22.83
N GLU A 297 0.13 -20.77 22.86
CA GLU A 297 0.61 -21.55 24.00
C GLU A 297 2.10 -21.33 24.29
N GLU A 298 2.86 -20.82 23.32
CA GLU A 298 4.30 -20.56 23.41
C GLU A 298 4.63 -19.09 23.72
N THR A 299 3.68 -18.16 23.58
CA THR A 299 3.94 -16.74 23.85
C THR A 299 4.13 -16.44 25.32
N VAL A 300 5.13 -15.62 25.65
CA VAL A 300 5.46 -15.23 27.03
C VAL A 300 4.88 -13.86 27.37
N PHE A 301 4.80 -12.95 26.41
CA PHE A 301 4.31 -11.60 26.66
C PHE A 301 2.85 -11.46 26.26
N GLU A 302 2.02 -10.94 27.16
CA GLU A 302 0.59 -10.80 26.91
C GLU A 302 0.29 -9.59 26.02
N SER A 303 -0.55 -9.79 25.00
CA SER A 303 -1.12 -8.73 24.16
C SER A 303 -2.60 -8.51 24.46
N CYS A 304 -3.02 -7.26 24.36
CA CYS A 304 -4.35 -6.82 24.78
C CYS A 304 -5.17 -6.35 23.58
N ARG A 305 -6.47 -6.14 23.80
CA ARG A 305 -7.33 -5.51 22.80
C ARG A 305 -7.11 -4.00 22.74
N VAL A 306 -6.95 -3.46 21.54
CA VAL A 306 -6.84 -2.00 21.33
C VAL A 306 -7.67 -1.56 20.13
N ASN A 307 -8.52 -0.56 20.32
CA ASN A 307 -9.33 -0.01 19.24
C ASN A 307 -8.53 1.02 18.41
N ARG A 308 -9.15 1.56 17.35
CA ARG A 308 -8.48 2.55 16.48
C ARG A 308 -8.13 3.87 17.18
N LEU A 309 -8.77 4.17 18.31
CA LEU A 309 -8.53 5.38 19.10
C LEU A 309 -7.48 5.14 20.20
N GLY A 310 -6.84 3.96 20.25
CA GLY A 310 -5.85 3.63 21.27
C GLY A 310 -6.44 3.26 22.62
N LYS A 311 -7.75 3.05 22.73
CA LYS A 311 -8.36 2.59 23.99
C LYS A 311 -8.06 1.10 24.20
N ILE A 312 -7.42 0.78 25.32
CA ILE A 312 -7.08 -0.59 25.76
C ILE A 312 -8.33 -1.30 26.29
N GLY A 313 -8.35 -2.62 26.15
CA GLY A 313 -9.38 -3.52 26.65
C GLY A 313 -10.59 -3.63 25.73
N ILE A 314 -10.59 -2.95 24.58
CA ILE A 314 -11.65 -2.97 23.58
C ILE A 314 -11.03 -3.02 22.19
N GLY A 315 -11.64 -3.74 21.25
CA GLY A 315 -11.21 -3.81 19.86
C GLY A 315 -10.52 -5.12 19.50
N TYR A 316 -9.45 -5.05 18.71
CA TYR A 316 -8.72 -6.21 18.22
C TYR A 316 -7.54 -6.52 19.11
N ASN A 317 -7.33 -7.82 19.40
CA ASN A 317 -6.12 -8.25 20.09
C ASN A 317 -4.91 -8.00 19.18
N ARG A 318 -3.87 -7.38 19.72
CA ARG A 318 -2.65 -6.99 19.03
C ARG A 318 -1.59 -8.09 18.99
N PHE A 319 -2.04 -9.34 19.02
CA PHE A 319 -1.20 -10.54 19.00
C PHE A 319 -0.23 -10.58 17.80
N TYR A 320 -0.70 -10.14 16.63
CA TYR A 320 0.07 -10.11 15.39
C TYR A 320 0.78 -8.77 15.14
N ASP A 321 0.91 -7.89 16.13
CA ASP A 321 1.67 -6.65 15.97
C ASP A 321 3.17 -6.92 15.93
N SER A 322 3.89 -6.10 15.16
CA SER A 322 5.30 -6.30 14.82
C SER A 322 6.22 -6.31 16.05
N GLU A 323 5.99 -5.42 17.01
CA GLU A 323 6.78 -5.27 18.23
C GLU A 323 6.69 -6.53 19.09
N LYS A 324 5.50 -7.13 19.19
CA LYS A 324 5.32 -8.39 19.92
C LYS A 324 6.11 -9.52 19.26
N LYS A 325 5.95 -9.72 17.96
CA LYS A 325 6.67 -10.78 17.22
C LYS A 325 8.18 -10.69 17.41
N ILE A 326 8.73 -9.47 17.33
CA ILE A 326 10.17 -9.23 17.52
C ILE A 326 10.62 -9.55 18.94
N LEU A 327 9.89 -9.06 19.96
CA LEU A 327 10.29 -9.24 21.35
C LEU A 327 10.18 -10.69 21.82
N GLU A 328 9.16 -11.41 21.35
CA GLU A 328 9.00 -12.86 21.53
C GLU A 328 10.18 -13.63 20.91
N GLU A 329 10.57 -13.32 19.67
CA GLU A 329 11.71 -13.97 19.01
C GLU A 329 13.04 -13.68 19.70
N ILE A 330 13.26 -12.43 20.14
CA ILE A 330 14.46 -12.07 20.91
C ILE A 330 14.49 -12.83 22.23
N HIS A 331 13.37 -12.88 22.96
CA HIS A 331 13.28 -13.61 24.21
C HIS A 331 13.60 -15.10 24.01
N LYS A 332 13.00 -15.73 23.00
CA LYS A 332 13.29 -17.12 22.64
C LYS A 332 14.77 -17.35 22.38
N GLN A 333 15.42 -16.48 21.60
CA GLN A 333 16.86 -16.61 21.32
C GLN A 333 17.74 -16.38 22.56
N ILE A 334 17.31 -15.59 23.53
CA ILE A 334 18.00 -15.44 24.83
C ILE A 334 17.89 -16.73 25.65
N GLU A 335 16.69 -17.32 25.76
CA GLU A 335 16.48 -18.59 26.47
C GLU A 335 17.28 -19.74 25.85
N GLU A 336 17.37 -19.75 24.52
CA GLU A 336 18.19 -20.69 23.75
C GLU A 336 19.71 -20.39 23.81
N LYS A 337 20.13 -19.33 24.53
CA LYS A 337 21.53 -18.88 24.66
C LYS A 337 22.20 -18.53 23.33
N LYS A 338 21.40 -18.11 22.34
CA LYS A 338 21.86 -17.61 21.03
C LYS A 338 22.10 -16.10 21.03
N LEU A 339 21.57 -15.40 22.04
CA LEU A 339 21.77 -13.98 22.32
C LEU A 339 22.13 -13.81 23.79
N ASP A 340 22.92 -12.77 24.09
CA ASP A 340 23.18 -12.35 25.46
C ASP A 340 21.91 -11.80 26.12
N ASP A 341 21.82 -11.87 27.45
CA ASP A 341 20.70 -11.36 28.27
C ASP A 341 20.91 -9.88 28.70
N ARG A 342 21.83 -9.17 28.05
CA ARG A 342 22.26 -7.81 28.42
C ARG A 342 22.64 -7.00 27.19
N GLY A 343 22.60 -5.66 27.30
CA GLY A 343 23.02 -4.75 26.24
C GLY A 343 21.94 -3.75 25.86
N ASN A 344 22.01 -3.21 24.63
CA ASN A 344 21.10 -2.16 24.18
C ASN A 344 20.25 -2.67 23.01
N LEU A 345 18.93 -2.58 23.15
CA LEU A 345 17.96 -2.89 22.12
C LEU A 345 17.35 -1.59 21.60
N VAL A 346 17.53 -1.31 20.31
CA VAL A 346 16.89 -0.15 19.67
C VAL A 346 15.82 -0.67 18.72
N MET A 347 14.56 -0.33 19.00
CA MET A 347 13.44 -0.66 18.15
C MET A 347 12.90 0.61 17.49
N TYR A 348 12.64 0.55 16.19
CA TYR A 348 12.10 1.66 15.43
C TYR A 348 11.06 1.25 14.39
N SER A 349 10.10 2.13 14.16
CA SER A 349 8.97 1.91 13.25
C SER A 349 8.50 3.24 12.66
N ARG A 350 7.66 3.19 11.62
CA ARG A 350 7.05 4.43 11.09
C ARG A 350 6.04 5.04 12.06
N TRP A 351 5.27 4.20 12.74
CA TRP A 351 4.18 4.60 13.62
C TRP A 351 4.53 4.28 15.07
N GLU A 352 4.20 5.21 15.97
CA GLU A 352 4.25 4.97 17.41
C GLU A 352 3.57 3.64 17.77
N PRO A 353 4.21 2.80 18.61
CA PRO A 353 3.60 1.57 19.07
C PRO A 353 2.23 1.80 19.70
N CYS A 354 1.29 0.90 19.44
CA CYS A 354 0.01 0.99 20.11
C CYS A 354 0.17 0.73 21.62
N PRO A 355 -0.80 1.11 22.46
CA PRO A 355 -0.71 0.86 23.90
C PRO A 355 -0.51 -0.62 24.30
N SER A 356 -1.03 -1.59 23.53
CA SER A 356 -0.72 -3.00 23.78
C SER A 356 0.75 -3.34 23.48
N CYS A 357 1.36 -2.75 22.45
CA CYS A 357 2.77 -2.95 22.15
C CYS A 357 3.64 -2.34 23.26
N TYR A 358 3.29 -1.17 23.78
CA TYR A 358 3.95 -0.60 24.96
C TYR A 358 3.86 -1.51 26.19
N TYR A 359 2.71 -2.16 26.39
CA TYR A 359 2.59 -3.13 27.47
C TYR A 359 3.49 -4.35 27.27
N VAL A 360 3.57 -4.88 26.05
CA VAL A 360 4.51 -5.97 25.72
C VAL A 360 5.97 -5.54 25.95
N ILE A 361 6.36 -4.34 25.54
CA ILE A 361 7.69 -3.77 25.81
C ILE A 361 7.96 -3.71 27.33
N SER A 362 6.97 -3.30 28.14
CA SER A 362 7.13 -3.23 29.59
C SER A 362 7.35 -4.60 30.25
N GLN A 363 6.69 -5.65 29.74
CA GLN A 363 6.88 -7.03 30.18
C GLN A 363 8.26 -7.55 29.78
N PHE A 364 8.72 -7.26 28.55
CA PHE A 364 10.06 -7.61 28.10
C PHE A 364 11.14 -6.97 28.96
N CYS A 365 11.02 -5.66 29.29
CA CYS A 365 11.96 -4.97 30.17
C CYS A 365 11.99 -5.57 31.58
N SER A 366 10.85 -6.05 32.06
CA SER A 366 10.75 -6.71 33.37
C SER A 366 11.40 -8.09 33.36
N ALA A 367 11.25 -8.84 32.27
CA ALA A 367 11.88 -10.15 32.08
C ALA A 367 13.40 -10.04 31.89
N HIS A 368 13.87 -8.98 31.21
CA HIS A 368 15.28 -8.77 30.86
C HIS A 368 15.83 -7.44 31.39
N PRO A 369 16.00 -7.27 32.72
CA PRO A 369 16.32 -5.98 33.34
C PRO A 369 17.72 -5.44 33.02
N LYS A 370 18.59 -6.24 32.39
CA LYS A 370 19.93 -5.82 31.95
C LYS A 370 19.95 -5.35 30.49
N ILE A 371 18.80 -5.33 29.82
CA ILE A 371 18.65 -4.83 28.45
C ILE A 371 18.08 -3.41 28.52
N GLU A 372 18.83 -2.43 28.03
CA GLU A 372 18.35 -1.07 27.87
C GLU A 372 17.57 -0.96 26.55
N VAL A 373 16.27 -0.66 26.64
CA VAL A 373 15.38 -0.58 25.48
C VAL A 373 15.15 0.87 25.07
N SER A 374 15.31 1.17 23.79
CA SER A 374 14.94 2.44 23.16
C SER A 374 13.92 2.19 22.05
N VAL A 375 12.87 3.01 22.01
CA VAL A 375 11.76 2.90 21.06
C VAL A 375 11.65 4.19 20.26
N LYS A 376 11.76 4.12 18.93
CA LYS A 376 11.76 5.31 18.07
C LYS A 376 10.67 5.23 17.01
N PHE A 377 10.06 6.36 16.67
CA PHE A 377 9.05 6.42 15.61
C PHE A 377 9.01 7.76 14.88
N ASP A 378 8.44 7.76 13.67
CA ASP A 378 8.25 8.99 12.88
C ASP A 378 6.95 9.71 13.26
N LYS A 379 5.84 8.98 13.19
CA LYS A 379 4.47 9.50 13.37
C LYS A 379 3.87 9.04 14.68
N SER A 380 3.09 9.92 15.30
CA SER A 380 2.43 9.62 16.57
C SER A 380 1.18 8.77 16.33
N TYR A 381 0.73 8.03 17.35
CA TYR A 381 -0.43 7.16 17.21
C TYR A 381 -1.70 7.99 16.98
N GLY A 382 -2.32 7.86 15.79
CA GLY A 382 -3.58 8.52 15.44
C GLY A 382 -3.47 9.82 14.65
N GLU A 383 -2.26 10.24 14.26
CA GLU A 383 -2.04 11.21 13.16
C GLU A 383 -2.35 10.59 11.79
#